data_AF-A0A7J6D8H8-F1
#
_entry.id   AF-A0A7J6D8H8-F1
#
_cell.length_a   1.000
_cell.length_b   1.000
_cell.length_c   1.000
_cell.angle_alpha   90.00
_cell.angle_beta   90.00
_cell.angle_gamma   90.00
#
_symmetry.space_group_name_H-M   'P 1'
#
loop_
_entity.id
_entity.type
_entity.pdbx_description
1 polymer ?
#
loop_
_entity_poly.entity_id
_entity_poly.type
_entity_poly.pdbx_seq_one_letter_code
_entity_poly.pdbx_strand_id
1 'polypeptide(L)'
;MNFEQQRLSPCRTTLIHRGPPKRLRLHTEKKVIDDNGRVRKWTYGKKDSSKQNKIVLLVGETGVGKTTIVNTMVNYSLGVKFEDEIWYEITEEAAGDQSESQTSEITMYEVFPEESPISLTIIDTPGYGDTRGMDKDLEVAGNLAMLFQNNDGVREVDAICFVTQASKNRLSDRQHYIIGSILSLFGKDIVNNIVFLITHSDGLPPKNVLGAIKKAKIPCRRDKSGQPVYFLFNNCHAEARHNEKRYIRTQRNAWENCTEEMEKFLQSLDEKERRSLELTSNVLTERIQLEALICNVQLRIQEKELKKAEKLQIQEAMRQNKEKIEQCKNFIIEVKKTVKMMVPIESKSWKHRNATTCTVCEENCHEFNCWWVSNPGKCKVMKNGYCTVCTGKCHHSKHVKGSKKYVISTSSVIIVFDDLKKMYEETQEQTKWFSVIMDHLENDLQTTEHQKLILLSNAYKTIKHLSQIALKPDSAFTLQHLDFFIPRVREAGKEDWVRELEEMKRIAEAEEANKDAVSYLKAGLAKVSL
;
A
#
# COMPACT_ATOMS: atom_id res chain seq x y z
N MET A 1 53.38 24.03 -24.89
CA MET A 1 52.92 23.32 -26.10
C MET A 1 52.05 22.16 -25.65
N ASN A 2 50.77 22.26 -26.02
CA ASN A 2 49.73 21.24 -26.18
C ASN A 2 49.70 20.04 -25.23
N PHE A 3 48.82 20.11 -24.22
CA PHE A 3 48.02 18.95 -23.80
C PHE A 3 46.60 19.13 -24.35
N GLU A 4 46.43 18.79 -25.62
CA GLU A 4 45.11 18.55 -26.19
C GLU A 4 44.69 17.10 -25.94
N GLN A 5 43.42 16.95 -25.55
CA GLN A 5 42.57 15.77 -25.71
C GLN A 5 42.88 14.52 -24.88
N GLN A 6 42.24 14.46 -23.72
CA GLN A 6 41.44 13.27 -23.37
C GLN A 6 40.02 13.73 -23.00
N ARG A 7 39.19 13.98 -24.01
CA ARG A 7 37.73 13.90 -23.84
C ARG A 7 37.39 12.41 -23.74
N LEU A 8 37.24 11.93 -22.51
CA LEU A 8 36.68 10.61 -22.23
C LEU A 8 35.26 10.54 -22.83
N SER A 9 34.96 9.38 -23.40
CA SER A 9 33.81 9.08 -24.27
C SER A 9 32.48 9.72 -23.80
N PRO A 10 31.72 10.42 -24.67
CA PRO A 10 30.39 10.85 -24.30
C PRO A 10 29.54 9.60 -24.06
N CYS A 11 28.90 9.52 -22.88
CA CYS A 11 27.85 8.54 -22.64
C CYS A 11 26.91 8.54 -23.85
N ARG A 12 26.65 7.36 -24.42
CA ARG A 12 25.82 7.24 -25.64
C ARG A 12 24.49 7.94 -25.39
N THR A 13 24.12 8.87 -26.26
CA THR A 13 22.82 9.54 -26.21
C THR A 13 22.07 9.32 -27.51
N THR A 14 20.74 9.21 -27.42
CA THR A 14 19.86 9.06 -28.58
C THR A 14 19.08 10.33 -28.78
N LEU A 15 19.11 10.90 -29.99
CA LEU A 15 18.35 12.09 -30.32
C LEU A 15 16.85 11.81 -30.34
N ILE A 16 16.09 12.52 -29.51
CA ILE A 16 14.62 12.47 -29.44
C ILE A 16 14.03 13.58 -30.32
N HIS A 17 14.50 14.82 -30.15
CA HIS A 17 13.98 16.00 -30.84
C HIS A 17 15.09 16.98 -31.22
N ARG A 18 15.00 17.57 -32.41
CA ARG A 18 16.04 18.46 -32.99
C ARG A 18 15.90 19.94 -32.61
N GLY A 19 14.70 20.42 -32.33
CA GLY A 19 14.46 21.83 -32.03
C GLY A 19 15.10 22.25 -30.70
N PRO A 20 15.28 23.55 -30.45
CA PRO A 20 15.85 24.02 -29.19
C PRO A 20 14.81 23.94 -28.05
N PRO A 21 15.13 23.32 -26.89
CA PRO A 21 16.34 22.57 -26.62
C PRO A 21 16.32 21.19 -27.30
N LYS A 22 17.48 20.78 -27.83
CA LYS A 22 17.70 19.46 -28.42
C LYS A 22 17.49 18.41 -27.33
N ARG A 23 16.47 17.57 -27.49
CA ARG A 23 16.13 16.53 -26.51
C ARG A 23 16.92 15.26 -26.77
N LEU A 24 17.68 14.80 -25.79
CA LEU A 24 18.59 13.66 -25.86
C LEU A 24 18.26 12.64 -24.79
N ARG A 25 18.02 11.39 -25.18
CA ARG A 25 17.86 10.28 -24.23
C ARG A 25 19.22 9.84 -23.70
N LEU A 26 19.38 9.79 -22.38
CA LEU A 26 20.57 9.23 -21.74
C LEU A 26 20.53 7.70 -21.81
N HIS A 27 21.66 7.08 -22.15
CA HIS A 27 21.80 5.64 -22.03
C HIS A 27 22.08 5.25 -20.58
N THR A 28 21.28 4.34 -20.03
CA THR A 28 21.37 3.84 -18.66
C THR A 28 21.62 2.33 -18.63
N GLU A 29 22.35 1.86 -17.64
CA GLU A 29 22.37 0.44 -17.28
C GLU A 29 21.03 0.09 -16.63
N LYS A 30 20.33 -0.91 -17.16
CA LYS A 30 18.99 -1.29 -16.71
C LYS A 30 19.05 -2.58 -15.92
N LYS A 31 18.52 -2.53 -14.70
CA LYS A 31 18.31 -3.68 -13.83
C LYS A 31 16.85 -3.71 -13.39
N VAL A 32 16.26 -4.90 -13.42
CA VAL A 32 14.96 -5.15 -12.80
C VAL A 32 15.23 -5.71 -11.41
N ILE A 33 14.65 -5.11 -10.37
CA ILE A 33 14.87 -5.49 -8.97
C ILE A 33 13.97 -6.68 -8.58
N ASP A 34 12.84 -6.85 -9.27
CA ASP A 34 11.81 -7.81 -8.93
C ASP A 34 11.53 -8.84 -10.04
N ASP A 35 10.95 -9.98 -9.67
CA ASP A 35 10.65 -11.06 -10.61
C ASP A 35 9.63 -10.63 -11.72
N ASN A 36 8.92 -9.50 -11.53
CA ASN A 36 7.81 -9.06 -12.38
C ASN A 36 8.01 -7.73 -13.12
N GLY A 37 9.17 -7.07 -13.04
CA GLY A 37 9.44 -5.86 -13.82
C GLY A 37 8.84 -4.56 -13.31
N ARG A 38 8.40 -4.51 -12.05
CA ARG A 38 7.60 -3.44 -11.42
C ARG A 38 8.42 -2.50 -10.56
N VAL A 39 9.59 -2.96 -10.12
CA VAL A 39 10.59 -2.15 -9.45
C VAL A 39 11.84 -2.21 -10.32
N ARG A 40 12.19 -1.06 -10.88
CA ARG A 40 13.26 -0.93 -11.86
C ARG A 40 14.37 -0.05 -11.29
N LYS A 41 15.58 -0.29 -11.78
CA LYS A 41 16.77 0.49 -11.46
C LYS A 41 17.48 0.86 -12.75
N TRP A 42 17.65 2.15 -12.98
CA TRP A 42 18.36 2.70 -14.13
C TRP A 42 19.53 3.54 -13.65
N THR A 43 20.74 3.15 -14.06
CA THR A 43 21.97 3.78 -13.58
C THR A 43 22.66 4.52 -14.73
N TYR A 44 22.95 5.80 -14.51
CA TYR A 44 23.74 6.65 -15.40
C TYR A 44 25.09 6.98 -14.75
N GLY A 45 26.18 6.78 -15.50
CA GLY A 45 27.54 6.98 -15.01
C GLY A 45 28.05 5.83 -14.14
N LYS A 46 29.23 6.02 -13.53
CA LYS A 46 29.85 5.04 -12.64
C LYS A 46 29.81 5.53 -11.21
N LYS A 47 29.37 4.66 -10.30
CA LYS A 47 29.32 4.96 -8.87
C LYS A 47 30.73 5.22 -8.32
N ASP A 48 30.91 6.38 -7.72
CA ASP A 48 32.10 6.74 -6.96
C ASP A 48 31.75 6.78 -5.47
N SER A 49 32.29 5.84 -4.69
CA SER A 49 32.02 5.73 -3.26
C SER A 49 32.58 6.90 -2.44
N SER A 50 33.47 7.72 -3.00
CA SER A 50 33.97 8.92 -2.31
C SER A 50 33.00 10.09 -2.35
N LYS A 51 32.06 10.08 -3.31
CA LYS A 51 31.07 11.16 -3.49
C LYS A 51 29.86 10.95 -2.60
N GLN A 52 29.31 12.04 -2.08
CA GLN A 52 28.07 11.99 -1.33
C GLN A 52 26.91 11.66 -2.28
N ASN A 53 26.13 10.63 -1.95
CA ASN A 53 24.93 10.26 -2.71
C ASN A 53 23.68 10.67 -1.95
N LYS A 54 22.82 11.52 -2.52
CA LYS A 54 21.54 11.91 -1.93
C LYS A 54 20.40 11.06 -2.48
N ILE A 55 19.53 10.56 -1.60
CA ILE A 55 18.43 9.65 -1.93
C ILE A 55 17.11 10.36 -1.68
N VAL A 56 16.30 10.52 -2.73
CA VAL A 56 15.01 11.22 -2.67
C VAL A 56 13.89 10.35 -3.23
N LEU A 57 12.73 10.37 -2.59
CA LEU A 57 11.54 9.63 -3.00
C LEU A 57 10.44 10.59 -3.44
N LEU A 58 10.00 10.52 -4.68
CA LEU A 58 8.93 11.37 -5.21
C LEU A 58 7.57 10.67 -5.04
N VAL A 59 6.60 11.33 -4.41
CA VAL A 59 5.22 10.85 -4.24
C VAL A 59 4.21 11.95 -4.55
N GLY A 60 3.02 11.58 -5.04
CA GLY A 60 1.97 12.55 -5.36
C GLY A 60 0.97 12.03 -6.39
N GLU A 61 -0.06 12.82 -6.64
CA GLU A 61 -1.13 12.50 -7.61
C GLU A 61 -0.57 12.28 -9.03
N THR A 62 -1.30 11.56 -9.88
CA THR A 62 -1.02 11.48 -11.32
C THR A 62 -1.02 12.86 -11.98
N GLY A 63 -0.09 13.10 -12.91
CA GLY A 63 -0.06 14.34 -13.71
C GLY A 63 0.52 15.58 -12.99
N VAL A 64 0.97 15.47 -11.74
CA VAL A 64 1.60 16.60 -11.02
C VAL A 64 3.03 16.92 -11.47
N GLY A 65 3.62 16.12 -12.37
CA GLY A 65 4.95 16.36 -12.93
C GLY A 65 6.12 15.72 -12.16
N LYS A 66 5.91 14.58 -11.49
CA LYS A 66 6.98 13.82 -10.81
C LYS A 66 8.10 13.43 -11.77
N THR A 67 7.78 12.77 -12.89
CA THR A 67 8.74 12.41 -13.94
C THR A 67 9.46 13.62 -14.52
N THR A 68 8.76 14.75 -14.69
CA THR A 68 9.38 16.00 -15.16
C THR A 68 10.45 16.49 -14.18
N ILE A 69 10.18 16.46 -12.87
CA ILE A 69 11.16 16.79 -11.84
C ILE A 69 12.37 15.86 -11.90
N VAL A 70 12.21 14.55 -12.17
CA VAL A 70 13.34 13.63 -12.33
C VAL A 70 14.30 14.15 -13.40
N ASN A 71 13.79 14.50 -14.59
CA ASN A 71 14.62 15.03 -15.66
C ASN A 71 15.23 16.40 -15.28
N THR A 72 14.50 17.28 -14.58
CA THR A 72 15.05 18.54 -14.08
C THR A 72 16.24 18.33 -13.13
N MET A 73 16.11 17.42 -12.16
CA MET A 73 17.19 17.08 -11.22
C MET A 73 18.41 16.49 -11.94
N VAL A 74 18.18 15.66 -12.96
CA VAL A 74 19.25 15.09 -13.79
C VAL A 74 19.99 16.18 -14.57
N ASN A 75 19.27 17.07 -15.27
CA ASN A 75 19.89 18.15 -16.05
C ASN A 75 20.70 19.10 -15.15
N TYR A 76 20.18 19.43 -13.96
CA TYR A 76 20.92 20.18 -12.95
C TYR A 76 22.22 19.47 -12.54
N SER A 77 22.14 18.16 -12.26
CA SER A 77 23.30 17.35 -11.85
C SER A 77 24.35 17.20 -12.94
N LEU A 78 23.96 17.29 -14.20
CA LEU A 78 24.84 17.28 -15.37
C LEU A 78 25.38 18.68 -15.73
N GLY A 79 25.02 19.72 -14.97
CA GLY A 79 25.51 21.09 -15.18
C GLY A 79 24.97 21.74 -16.45
N VAL A 80 23.83 21.28 -16.97
CA VAL A 80 23.21 21.84 -18.19
C VAL A 80 22.79 23.28 -17.93
N LYS A 81 23.16 24.16 -18.85
CA LYS A 81 22.82 25.59 -18.81
C LYS A 81 21.72 25.91 -19.81
N PHE A 82 21.03 27.01 -19.55
CA PHE A 82 20.07 27.53 -20.52
C PHE A 82 20.74 27.84 -21.86
N GLU A 83 22.01 28.23 -21.93
CA GLU A 83 22.69 28.53 -23.19
C GLU A 83 22.95 27.29 -24.06
N ASP A 84 23.03 26.10 -23.45
CA ASP A 84 23.48 24.89 -24.14
C ASP A 84 22.50 24.39 -25.20
N GLU A 85 21.22 24.81 -25.12
CA GLU A 85 20.16 24.35 -26.03
C GLU A 85 20.02 22.83 -26.05
N ILE A 86 20.30 22.17 -24.93
CA ILE A 86 20.22 20.71 -24.76
C ILE A 86 19.31 20.39 -23.57
N TRP A 87 18.54 19.32 -23.70
CA TRP A 87 17.74 18.75 -22.62
C TRP A 87 17.92 17.24 -22.58
N TYR A 88 18.40 16.72 -21.46
CA TYR A 88 18.56 15.27 -21.27
C TYR A 88 17.30 14.64 -20.66
N GLU A 89 16.95 13.46 -21.17
CA GLU A 89 15.88 12.63 -20.64
C GLU A 89 16.44 11.29 -20.21
N ILE A 90 16.37 11.03 -18.90
CA ILE A 90 16.67 9.72 -18.34
C ILE A 90 15.42 8.82 -18.36
N THR A 91 14.25 9.42 -18.47
CA THR A 91 12.95 8.75 -18.43
C THR A 91 12.57 8.22 -19.81
N GLU A 92 11.85 7.09 -19.86
CA GLU A 92 11.48 6.42 -21.12
C GLU A 92 10.03 6.65 -21.54
N GLU A 93 9.34 7.63 -20.94
CA GLU A 93 7.94 7.91 -21.27
C GLU A 93 7.80 8.24 -22.77
N ALA A 94 6.88 7.53 -23.44
CA ALA A 94 6.52 7.84 -24.81
C ALA A 94 5.88 9.24 -24.85
N ALA A 95 6.04 9.97 -25.96
CA ALA A 95 5.29 11.19 -26.22
C ALA A 95 3.81 10.83 -26.46
N GLY A 96 3.09 10.52 -25.39
CA GLY A 96 1.64 10.27 -25.37
C GLY A 96 0.90 11.42 -24.67
N ASP A 97 -0.42 11.33 -24.64
CA ASP A 97 -1.28 12.32 -24.01
C ASP A 97 -1.00 12.45 -22.49
N GLN A 98 -0.84 13.68 -22.00
CA GLN A 98 -0.64 13.99 -20.58
C GLN A 98 -1.85 13.62 -19.72
N SER A 99 -3.00 13.33 -20.36
CA SER A 99 -4.25 12.93 -19.71
C SER A 99 -4.25 11.49 -19.17
N GLU A 100 -3.35 10.62 -19.64
CA GLU A 100 -3.23 9.23 -19.18
C GLU A 100 -2.02 9.03 -18.25
N SER A 101 -2.16 8.17 -17.23
CA SER A 101 -1.07 7.83 -16.30
C SER A 101 0.06 7.08 -17.01
N GLN A 102 1.10 7.81 -17.43
CA GLN A 102 2.27 7.27 -18.14
C GLN A 102 3.19 6.39 -17.27
N THR A 103 3.31 6.66 -15.96
CA THR A 103 4.17 5.89 -15.05
C THR A 103 3.38 4.76 -14.36
N SER A 104 3.66 3.51 -14.73
CA SER A 104 3.05 2.32 -14.12
C SER A 104 3.95 1.58 -13.13
N GLU A 105 5.25 1.85 -13.12
CA GLU A 105 6.25 1.15 -12.30
C GLU A 105 7.03 2.11 -11.41
N ILE A 106 7.57 1.59 -10.30
CA ILE A 106 8.53 2.34 -9.48
C ILE A 106 9.90 2.23 -10.15
N THR A 107 10.52 3.37 -10.42
CA THR A 107 11.85 3.42 -11.07
C THR A 107 12.82 4.20 -10.22
N MET A 108 13.92 3.56 -9.85
CA MET A 108 15.04 4.18 -9.16
C MET A 108 16.08 4.61 -10.20
N TYR A 109 16.30 5.91 -10.29
CA TYR A 109 17.28 6.53 -11.16
C TYR A 109 18.53 6.86 -10.33
N GLU A 110 19.63 6.15 -10.59
CA GLU A 110 20.94 6.47 -10.04
C GLU A 110 21.71 7.33 -11.04
N VAL A 111 22.10 8.53 -10.63
CA VAL A 111 22.80 9.49 -11.48
C VAL A 111 24.14 9.78 -10.81
N PHE A 112 25.21 9.35 -11.48
CA PHE A 112 26.60 9.50 -11.04
C PHE A 112 27.38 10.37 -12.04
N PRO A 113 27.23 11.71 -12.02
CA PRO A 113 28.00 12.58 -12.88
C PRO A 113 29.49 12.58 -12.49
N GLU A 114 30.37 12.57 -13.49
CA GLU A 114 31.82 12.64 -13.25
C GLU A 114 32.25 13.99 -12.67
N GLU A 115 31.66 15.09 -13.16
CA GLU A 115 32.04 16.47 -12.80
C GLU A 115 31.31 17.01 -11.56
N SER A 116 30.24 16.36 -11.11
CA SER A 116 29.49 16.78 -9.90
C SER A 116 30.09 16.17 -8.64
N PRO A 117 30.21 16.93 -7.52
CA PRO A 117 30.59 16.37 -6.23
C PRO A 117 29.46 15.56 -5.57
N ILE A 118 28.22 15.72 -6.03
CA ILE A 118 27.03 15.07 -5.49
C ILE A 118 26.47 14.07 -6.51
N SER A 119 26.20 12.86 -6.04
CA SER A 119 25.43 11.85 -6.77
C SER A 119 23.98 11.88 -6.30
N LEU A 120 23.04 11.55 -7.18
CA LEU A 120 21.62 11.51 -6.85
C LEU A 120 21.03 10.13 -7.11
N THR A 121 20.22 9.65 -6.17
CA THR A 121 19.33 8.51 -6.33
C THR A 121 17.89 9.00 -6.20
N ILE A 122 17.14 8.99 -7.31
CA ILE A 122 15.78 9.53 -7.38
C ILE A 122 14.83 8.35 -7.57
N ILE A 123 13.89 8.17 -6.64
CA ILE A 123 12.88 7.12 -6.71
C ILE A 123 11.59 7.76 -7.21
N ASP A 124 11.24 7.47 -8.46
CA ASP A 124 9.99 7.90 -9.06
C ASP A 124 8.90 6.85 -8.81
N THR A 125 7.71 7.32 -8.46
CA THR A 125 6.57 6.45 -8.13
C THR A 125 5.37 6.72 -9.04
N PRO A 126 4.53 5.70 -9.32
CA PRO A 126 3.27 5.92 -10.00
C PRO A 126 2.39 6.94 -9.27
N GLY A 127 1.59 7.68 -10.02
CA GLY A 127 0.63 8.63 -9.44
C GLY A 127 -0.50 7.95 -8.67
N TYR A 128 -0.77 8.49 -7.48
CA TYR A 128 -1.90 8.09 -6.63
C TYR A 128 -3.22 8.70 -7.10
N GLY A 129 -4.32 8.00 -6.80
CA GLY A 129 -5.68 8.47 -7.08
C GLY A 129 -6.06 8.49 -8.56
N ASP A 130 -5.40 7.69 -9.39
CA ASP A 130 -5.76 7.45 -10.79
C ASP A 130 -7.19 6.88 -10.93
N THR A 131 -7.81 6.97 -12.11
CA THR A 131 -9.18 6.45 -12.39
C THR A 131 -9.34 4.94 -12.19
N ARG A 132 -8.23 4.25 -11.89
CA ARG A 132 -8.11 2.81 -11.67
C ARG A 132 -8.39 2.36 -10.23
N GLY A 133 -8.60 3.29 -9.29
CA GLY A 133 -9.11 3.00 -7.93
C GLY A 133 -8.08 2.50 -6.91
N MET A 134 -8.59 2.11 -5.73
CA MET A 134 -7.81 1.73 -4.53
C MET A 134 -6.82 0.57 -4.74
N ASP A 135 -7.14 -0.34 -5.65
CA ASP A 135 -6.31 -1.50 -5.97
C ASP A 135 -4.90 -1.08 -6.46
N LYS A 136 -4.82 0.04 -7.18
CA LYS A 136 -3.54 0.56 -7.69
C LYS A 136 -2.72 1.20 -6.56
N ASP A 137 -3.38 1.86 -5.62
CA ASP A 137 -2.71 2.49 -4.47
C ASP A 137 -2.10 1.41 -3.54
N LEU A 138 -2.79 0.27 -3.40
CA LEU A 138 -2.28 -0.92 -2.73
C LEU A 138 -1.08 -1.57 -3.46
N GLU A 139 -1.11 -1.59 -4.79
CA GLU A 139 0.02 -2.05 -5.60
C GLU A 139 1.26 -1.20 -5.37
N VAL A 140 1.12 0.12 -5.35
CA VAL A 140 2.25 1.03 -5.07
C VAL A 140 2.83 0.77 -3.68
N ALA A 141 1.98 0.56 -2.67
CA ALA A 141 2.43 0.18 -1.32
C ALA A 141 3.24 -1.12 -1.32
N GLY A 142 2.77 -2.15 -2.04
CA GLY A 142 3.48 -3.43 -2.19
C GLY A 142 4.82 -3.31 -2.90
N ASN A 143 4.88 -2.51 -3.97
CA ASN A 143 6.11 -2.26 -4.72
C ASN A 143 7.13 -1.46 -3.91
N LEU A 144 6.69 -0.47 -3.12
CA LEU A 144 7.55 0.27 -2.18
C LEU A 144 8.10 -0.66 -1.09
N ALA A 145 7.25 -1.52 -0.52
CA ALA A 145 7.68 -2.48 0.51
C ALA A 145 8.76 -3.43 -0.03
N MET A 146 8.65 -3.82 -1.29
CA MET A 146 9.65 -4.63 -1.97
C MET A 146 10.95 -3.86 -2.22
N LEU A 147 10.86 -2.61 -2.70
CA LEU A 147 12.03 -1.74 -2.88
C LEU A 147 12.79 -1.55 -1.57
N PHE A 148 12.11 -1.38 -0.43
CA PHE A 148 12.78 -1.11 0.84
C PHE A 148 13.41 -2.33 1.51
N GLN A 149 12.99 -3.53 1.10
CA GLN A 149 13.46 -4.79 1.69
C GLN A 149 14.47 -5.53 0.80
N ASN A 150 14.56 -5.19 -0.48
CA ASN A 150 15.51 -5.82 -1.39
C ASN A 150 16.94 -5.33 -1.10
N ASN A 151 17.93 -6.22 -1.25
CA ASN A 151 19.35 -5.89 -1.08
C ASN A 151 19.84 -4.88 -2.13
N ASP A 152 19.28 -4.93 -3.34
CA ASP A 152 19.54 -3.97 -4.43
C ASP A 152 18.64 -2.73 -4.37
N GLY A 153 17.81 -2.63 -3.33
CA GLY A 153 16.84 -1.57 -3.12
C GLY A 153 17.35 -0.43 -2.23
N VAL A 154 16.44 0.20 -1.48
CA VAL A 154 16.73 1.42 -0.72
C VAL A 154 16.35 1.26 0.75
N ARG A 155 17.31 1.40 1.65
CA ARG A 155 17.08 1.26 3.10
C ARG A 155 16.98 2.57 3.86
N GLU A 156 17.34 3.67 3.21
CA GLU A 156 17.43 4.99 3.82
C GLU A 156 17.07 6.08 2.82
N VAL A 157 16.60 7.22 3.31
CA VAL A 157 16.22 8.36 2.46
C VAL A 157 16.64 9.68 3.09
N ASP A 158 17.06 10.64 2.27
CA ASP A 158 17.35 12.01 2.70
C ASP A 158 16.06 12.85 2.70
N ALA A 159 15.20 12.70 1.69
CA ALA A 159 13.87 13.34 1.66
C ALA A 159 12.77 12.52 0.97
N ILE A 160 11.55 12.65 1.50
CA ILE A 160 10.32 12.29 0.81
C ILE A 160 9.73 13.58 0.24
N CYS A 161 9.67 13.64 -1.07
CA CYS A 161 9.23 14.80 -1.83
C CYS A 161 7.77 14.63 -2.24
N PHE A 162 6.87 15.33 -1.56
CA PHE A 162 5.47 15.40 -1.93
C PHE A 162 5.28 16.40 -3.07
N VAL A 163 4.96 15.90 -4.27
CA VAL A 163 4.82 16.72 -5.47
C VAL A 163 3.37 17.16 -5.67
N THR A 164 3.16 18.47 -5.83
CA THR A 164 1.84 19.08 -6.06
C THR A 164 1.94 20.29 -6.97
N GLN A 165 0.85 20.71 -7.59
CA GLN A 165 0.81 21.87 -8.51
C GLN A 165 0.47 23.17 -7.77
N ALA A 166 1.09 24.28 -8.17
CA ALA A 166 0.88 25.62 -7.59
C ALA A 166 -0.54 26.16 -7.81
N SER A 167 -1.17 25.85 -8.95
CA SER A 167 -2.51 26.31 -9.33
C SER A 167 -3.65 25.72 -8.50
N LYS A 168 -3.35 24.77 -7.60
CA LYS A 168 -4.35 24.14 -6.74
C LYS A 168 -4.71 25.06 -5.58
N ASN A 169 -5.85 25.73 -5.73
CA ASN A 169 -6.32 26.73 -4.76
C ASN A 169 -6.93 26.12 -3.49
N ARG A 170 -7.34 24.84 -3.51
CA ARG A 170 -7.91 24.09 -2.39
C ARG A 170 -7.55 22.62 -2.52
N LEU A 171 -7.41 21.93 -1.39
CA LEU A 171 -7.38 20.47 -1.39
C LEU A 171 -8.80 19.95 -1.62
N SER A 172 -9.05 19.34 -2.78
CA SER A 172 -10.31 18.62 -3.04
C SER A 172 -10.39 17.35 -2.19
N ASP A 173 -11.57 16.77 -2.06
CA ASP A 173 -11.80 15.49 -1.36
C ASP A 173 -10.86 14.38 -1.82
N ARG A 174 -10.69 14.27 -3.14
CA ARG A 174 -9.76 13.34 -3.77
C ARG A 174 -8.31 13.60 -3.33
N GLN A 175 -7.92 14.84 -3.15
CA GLN A 175 -6.55 15.19 -2.75
C GLN A 175 -6.30 14.92 -1.27
N HIS A 176 -7.29 15.16 -0.40
CA HIS A 176 -7.19 14.72 0.98
C HIS A 176 -7.04 13.20 1.08
N TYR A 177 -7.82 12.43 0.31
CA TYR A 177 -7.65 10.99 0.21
C TYR A 177 -6.25 10.59 -0.26
N ILE A 178 -5.75 11.19 -1.35
CA ILE A 178 -4.43 10.86 -1.92
C ILE A 178 -3.31 11.15 -0.91
N ILE A 179 -3.32 12.35 -0.33
CA ILE A 179 -2.33 12.74 0.67
C ILE A 179 -2.40 11.80 1.87
N GLY A 180 -3.60 11.53 2.38
CA GLY A 180 -3.78 10.65 3.52
C GLY A 180 -3.30 9.23 3.24
N SER A 181 -3.58 8.71 2.05
CA SER A 181 -3.15 7.37 1.61
C SER A 181 -1.63 7.29 1.47
N ILE A 182 -0.99 8.27 0.85
CA ILE A 182 0.48 8.34 0.73
C ILE A 182 1.13 8.42 2.11
N LEU A 183 0.67 9.31 2.99
CA LEU A 183 1.24 9.47 4.33
C LEU A 183 1.09 8.18 5.16
N SER A 184 0.00 7.44 4.94
CA SER A 184 -0.27 6.18 5.66
C SER A 184 0.75 5.07 5.41
N LEU A 185 1.53 5.19 4.33
CA LEU A 185 2.59 4.24 3.93
C LEU A 185 3.82 4.35 4.81
N PHE A 186 4.04 5.51 5.43
CA PHE A 186 5.28 5.83 6.09
C PHE A 186 5.21 5.63 7.60
N GLY A 187 6.37 5.37 8.19
CA GLY A 187 6.58 5.42 9.64
C GLY A 187 6.51 6.86 10.16
N LYS A 188 6.06 7.03 11.40
CA LYS A 188 5.97 8.35 12.06
C LYS A 188 7.31 9.07 12.24
N ASP A 189 8.42 8.34 12.12
CA ASP A 189 9.79 8.85 12.25
C ASP A 189 10.24 9.68 11.03
N ILE A 190 9.56 9.56 9.90
CA ILE A 190 9.96 10.21 8.65
C ILE A 190 9.47 11.66 8.50
N VAL A 191 8.63 12.16 9.42
CA VAL A 191 7.96 13.48 9.34
C VAL A 191 8.92 14.59 8.94
N ASN A 192 10.09 14.63 9.57
CA ASN A 192 11.07 15.70 9.40
C ASN A 192 11.84 15.64 8.07
N ASN A 193 11.66 14.57 7.29
CA ASN A 193 12.25 14.38 5.97
C ASN A 193 11.21 14.58 4.85
N ILE A 194 9.93 14.83 5.19
CA ILE A 194 8.89 15.14 4.20
C ILE A 194 8.95 16.62 3.83
N VAL A 195 9.13 16.91 2.54
CA VAL A 195 9.15 18.27 1.96
C VAL A 195 8.23 18.34 0.76
N PHE A 196 7.84 19.55 0.34
CA PHE A 196 6.97 19.75 -0.83
C PHE A 196 7.76 20.25 -2.05
N LEU A 197 7.53 19.62 -3.20
CA LEU A 197 7.98 20.15 -4.50
C LEU A 197 6.75 20.67 -5.24
N ILE A 198 6.70 21.98 -5.48
CA ILE A 198 5.53 22.65 -6.03
C ILE A 198 5.79 22.95 -7.50
N THR A 199 5.13 22.20 -8.38
CA THR A 199 5.26 22.30 -9.82
C THR A 199 4.32 23.34 -10.42
N HIS A 200 4.56 23.71 -11.68
CA HIS A 200 3.78 24.71 -12.42
C HIS A 200 3.76 26.05 -11.68
N SER A 201 4.84 26.36 -10.97
CA SER A 201 4.99 27.62 -10.24
C SER A 201 5.37 28.76 -11.20
N ASP A 202 4.83 29.94 -10.92
CA ASP A 202 5.23 31.21 -11.52
C ASP A 202 6.46 31.83 -10.82
N GLY A 203 7.03 31.13 -9.82
CA GLY A 203 8.13 31.59 -8.98
C GLY A 203 7.68 32.44 -7.79
N LEU A 204 6.38 32.71 -7.63
CA LEU A 204 5.86 33.44 -6.48
C LEU A 204 5.49 32.49 -5.32
N PRO A 205 5.46 32.98 -4.07
CA PRO A 205 5.08 32.17 -2.92
C PRO A 205 3.67 31.54 -3.11
N PRO A 206 3.54 30.19 -3.04
CA PRO A 206 2.28 29.49 -3.32
C PRO A 206 1.35 29.51 -2.10
N LYS A 207 0.83 30.70 -1.77
CA LYS A 207 0.04 30.95 -0.55
C LYS A 207 -1.16 30.01 -0.39
N ASN A 208 -1.85 29.68 -1.48
CA ASN A 208 -3.05 28.84 -1.43
C ASN A 208 -2.72 27.39 -1.05
N VAL A 209 -1.71 26.80 -1.72
CA VAL A 209 -1.24 25.44 -1.43
C VAL A 209 -0.71 25.34 0.00
N LEU A 210 0.13 26.31 0.42
CA LEU A 210 0.67 26.33 1.79
C LEU A 210 -0.43 26.52 2.85
N GLY A 211 -1.42 27.37 2.56
CA GLY A 211 -2.59 27.56 3.42
C GLY A 211 -3.39 26.27 3.58
N ALA A 212 -3.61 25.54 2.49
CA ALA A 212 -4.31 24.26 2.51
C ALA A 212 -3.54 23.18 3.28
N ILE A 213 -2.22 23.09 3.08
CA ILE A 213 -1.34 22.15 3.82
C ILE A 213 -1.42 22.39 5.32
N LYS A 214 -1.42 23.67 5.75
CA LYS A 214 -1.57 24.03 7.16
C LYS A 214 -2.95 23.74 7.71
N LYS A 215 -4.02 24.09 6.96
CA LYS A 215 -5.40 23.83 7.38
C LYS A 215 -5.63 22.34 7.60
N ALA A 216 -5.13 21.51 6.68
CA ALA A 216 -5.20 20.05 6.75
C ALA A 216 -4.21 19.43 7.75
N LYS A 217 -3.39 20.24 8.44
CA LYS A 217 -2.38 19.79 9.43
C LYS A 217 -1.48 18.66 8.92
N ILE A 218 -1.13 18.69 7.63
CA ILE A 218 -0.33 17.62 7.02
C ILE A 218 1.01 17.48 7.74
N PRO A 219 1.36 16.28 8.23
CA PRO A 219 2.68 16.00 8.79
C PRO A 219 3.78 16.21 7.75
N CYS A 220 4.68 17.13 8.03
CA CYS A 220 5.80 17.47 7.18
C CYS A 220 6.89 18.22 7.96
N ARG A 221 8.06 18.35 7.34
CA ARG A 221 9.14 19.20 7.84
C ARG A 221 8.65 20.64 7.88
N ARG A 222 8.89 21.30 9.02
CA ARG A 222 8.59 22.71 9.21
C ARG A 222 9.86 23.52 9.47
N ASP A 223 9.89 24.75 8.98
CA ASP A 223 10.94 25.71 9.26
C ASP A 223 10.80 26.35 10.66
N LYS A 224 11.70 27.28 11.00
CA LYS A 224 11.69 28.00 12.29
C LYS A 224 10.43 28.83 12.53
N SER A 225 9.71 29.19 11.47
CA SER A 225 8.44 29.94 11.52
C SER A 225 7.20 29.02 11.49
N GLY A 226 7.41 27.71 11.56
CA GLY A 226 6.34 26.71 11.51
C GLY A 226 5.74 26.49 10.11
N GLN A 227 6.35 27.03 9.05
CA GLN A 227 5.88 26.83 7.68
C GLN A 227 6.35 25.49 7.14
N PRO A 228 5.53 24.78 6.34
CA PRO A 228 6.00 23.62 5.58
C PRO A 228 7.21 24.01 4.72
N VAL A 229 8.25 23.17 4.71
CA VAL A 229 9.40 23.36 3.81
C VAL A 229 8.99 22.97 2.39
N TYR A 230 9.23 23.87 1.42
CA TYR A 230 8.84 23.68 0.03
C TYR A 230 9.89 24.26 -0.93
N PHE A 231 9.85 23.79 -2.18
CA PHE A 231 10.68 24.24 -3.29
C PHE A 231 9.83 24.40 -4.55
N LEU A 232 10.15 25.40 -5.37
CA LEU A 232 9.35 25.76 -6.54
C LEU A 232 9.97 25.25 -7.84
N PHE A 233 9.16 24.62 -8.68
CA PHE A 233 9.57 24.13 -10.00
C PHE A 233 8.62 24.59 -11.08
N ASN A 234 9.19 25.07 -12.18
CA ASN A 234 8.48 25.37 -13.41
C ASN A 234 8.76 24.25 -14.42
N ASN A 235 7.72 23.54 -14.87
CA ASN A 235 7.87 22.34 -15.70
C ASN A 235 8.13 22.63 -17.19
N CYS A 236 8.37 23.89 -17.58
CA CYS A 236 8.47 24.30 -18.99
C CYS A 236 9.84 24.02 -19.65
N HIS A 237 10.79 23.40 -18.97
CA HIS A 237 12.17 23.27 -19.46
C HIS A 237 12.34 22.41 -20.74
N ALA A 238 11.40 21.49 -21.00
CA ALA A 238 11.40 20.67 -22.21
C ALA A 238 10.59 21.30 -23.37
N GLU A 239 9.94 22.45 -23.15
CA GLU A 239 9.16 23.15 -24.18
C GLU A 239 10.07 23.73 -25.25
N ALA A 240 9.59 23.74 -26.50
CA ALA A 240 10.31 24.36 -27.59
C ALA A 240 10.54 25.85 -27.28
N ARG A 241 11.73 26.36 -27.61
CA ARG A 241 11.99 27.79 -27.51
C ARG A 241 11.09 28.53 -28.46
N HIS A 242 10.53 29.61 -27.94
CA HIS A 242 9.81 30.57 -28.75
C HIS A 242 10.79 31.49 -29.49
N ASN A 243 10.40 31.95 -30.68
CA ASN A 243 11.22 32.89 -31.47
C ASN A 243 11.12 34.34 -30.97
N GLU A 244 10.09 34.62 -30.19
CA GLU A 244 9.80 35.95 -29.66
C GLU A 244 10.60 36.22 -28.38
N LYS A 245 11.34 37.34 -28.37
CA LYS A 245 12.24 37.74 -27.26
C LYS A 245 11.58 37.71 -25.88
N ARG A 246 10.29 38.06 -25.81
CA ARG A 246 9.50 38.05 -24.56
C ARG A 246 9.46 36.66 -23.96
N TYR A 247 9.11 35.65 -24.76
CA TYR A 247 8.96 34.28 -24.28
C TYR A 247 10.32 33.63 -23.97
N ILE A 248 11.38 33.94 -24.73
CA ILE A 248 12.74 33.51 -24.40
C ILE A 248 13.15 34.03 -23.02
N ARG A 249 12.87 35.30 -22.72
CA ARG A 249 13.15 35.88 -21.40
C ARG A 249 12.37 35.18 -20.29
N THR A 250 11.09 34.86 -20.51
CA THR A 250 10.29 34.11 -19.54
C THR A 250 10.84 32.70 -19.32
N GLN A 251 11.22 31.98 -20.38
CA GLN A 251 11.81 30.64 -20.30
C GLN A 251 13.16 30.66 -19.57
N ARG A 252 14.00 31.68 -19.82
CA ARG A 252 15.26 31.90 -19.13
C ARG A 252 15.05 32.12 -17.63
N ASN A 253 14.17 33.07 -17.26
CA ASN A 253 13.87 33.34 -15.86
C ASN A 253 13.35 32.08 -15.14
N ALA A 254 12.51 31.28 -15.82
CA ALA A 254 12.03 30.02 -15.26
C ALA A 254 13.16 29.02 -15.02
N TRP A 255 14.14 28.93 -15.94
CA TRP A 255 15.34 28.10 -15.77
C TRP A 255 16.22 28.55 -14.61
N GLU A 256 16.52 29.84 -14.52
CA GLU A 256 17.33 30.43 -13.45
C GLU A 256 16.68 30.19 -12.09
N ASN A 257 15.38 30.47 -11.96
CA ASN A 257 14.63 30.19 -10.74
C ASN A 257 14.68 28.71 -10.35
N CYS A 258 14.48 27.78 -11.28
CA CYS A 258 14.53 26.35 -10.96
C CYS A 258 15.94 25.88 -10.57
N THR A 259 16.98 26.49 -11.13
CA THR A 259 18.38 26.22 -10.77
C THR A 259 18.66 26.65 -9.33
N GLU A 260 18.22 27.86 -8.95
CA GLU A 260 18.34 28.35 -7.56
C GLU A 260 17.54 27.48 -6.58
N GLU A 261 16.32 27.08 -6.95
CA GLU A 261 15.47 26.23 -6.11
C GLU A 261 16.05 24.81 -5.95
N MET A 262 16.69 24.27 -7.00
CA MET A 262 17.44 23.01 -6.91
C MET A 262 18.63 23.11 -5.95
N GLU A 263 19.38 24.19 -6.00
CA GLU A 263 20.51 24.42 -5.10
C GLU A 263 20.05 24.47 -3.64
N LYS A 264 19.01 25.27 -3.36
CA LYS A 264 18.37 25.33 -2.02
C LYS A 264 17.85 23.96 -1.59
N PHE A 265 17.23 23.22 -2.51
CA PHE A 265 16.73 21.88 -2.22
C PHE A 265 17.86 20.95 -1.79
N LEU A 266 18.95 20.85 -2.56
CA LEU A 266 20.08 19.99 -2.23
C LEU A 266 20.76 20.40 -0.91
N GLN A 267 20.94 21.70 -0.68
CA GLN A 267 21.46 22.20 0.60
C GLN A 267 20.55 21.81 1.77
N SER A 268 19.22 21.85 1.58
CA SER A 268 18.26 21.44 2.61
C SER A 268 18.34 19.96 2.98
N LEU A 269 18.89 19.11 2.09
CA LEU A 269 19.15 17.68 2.34
C LEU A 269 20.37 17.46 3.23
N ASP A 270 21.22 18.48 3.46
CA ASP A 270 22.32 18.43 4.44
C ASP A 270 21.89 18.90 5.83
N GLU A 271 20.82 19.68 5.92
CA GLU A 271 20.29 20.20 7.19
C GLU A 271 19.63 19.12 8.08
N LYS A 272 19.29 17.97 7.51
CA LYS A 272 18.64 16.86 8.23
C LYS A 272 19.39 15.57 8.00
N GLU A 273 19.47 14.79 9.08
CA GLU A 273 20.00 13.45 9.01
C GLU A 273 19.12 12.59 8.10
N ARG A 274 19.81 11.78 7.30
CA ARG A 274 19.24 10.66 6.59
C ARG A 274 18.48 9.76 7.55
N ARG A 275 17.31 9.29 7.12
CA ARG A 275 16.46 8.40 7.93
C ARG A 275 16.41 7.00 7.35
N SER A 276 16.43 6.02 8.24
CA SER A 276 16.14 4.63 7.93
C SER A 276 14.68 4.47 7.51
N LEU A 277 14.45 3.61 6.53
CA LEU A 277 13.11 3.22 6.07
C LEU A 277 12.60 1.95 6.77
N GLU A 278 13.27 1.48 7.84
CA GLU A 278 12.88 0.27 8.56
C GLU A 278 11.46 0.37 9.16
N LEU A 279 11.14 1.47 9.86
CA LEU A 279 9.79 1.65 10.41
C LEU A 279 8.74 1.72 9.30
N THR A 280 9.04 2.42 8.21
CA THR A 280 8.20 2.48 7.01
C THR A 280 7.98 1.08 6.39
N SER A 281 9.04 0.28 6.29
CA SER A 281 8.97 -1.10 5.82
C SER A 281 8.11 -1.98 6.73
N ASN A 282 8.17 -1.77 8.05
CA ASN A 282 7.31 -2.46 9.02
C ASN A 282 5.85 -2.06 8.86
N VAL A 283 5.54 -0.75 8.73
CA VAL A 283 4.18 -0.25 8.44
C VAL A 283 3.61 -0.92 7.20
N LEU A 284 4.34 -0.93 6.09
CA LEU A 284 3.88 -1.54 4.84
C LEU A 284 3.64 -3.04 4.99
N THR A 285 4.53 -3.75 5.67
CA THR A 285 4.41 -5.20 5.90
C THR A 285 3.19 -5.53 6.77
N GLU A 286 3.00 -4.79 7.86
CA GLU A 286 1.87 -4.99 8.77
C GLU A 286 0.54 -4.66 8.12
N ARG A 287 0.47 -3.67 7.22
CA ARG A 287 -0.75 -3.40 6.45
C ARG A 287 -1.13 -4.56 5.54
N ILE A 288 -0.15 -5.13 4.81
CA ILE A 288 -0.38 -6.31 3.96
C ILE A 288 -0.85 -7.49 4.82
N GLN A 289 -0.24 -7.68 5.99
CA GLN A 289 -0.64 -8.73 6.93
C GLN A 289 -2.03 -8.49 7.54
N LEU A 290 -2.38 -7.24 7.85
CA LEU A 290 -3.70 -6.87 8.37
C LEU A 290 -4.79 -7.16 7.34
N GLU A 291 -4.60 -6.76 6.09
CA GLU A 291 -5.56 -7.04 5.01
C GLU A 291 -5.82 -8.55 4.88
N ALA A 292 -4.72 -9.32 4.79
CA ALA A 292 -4.78 -10.78 4.71
C ALA A 292 -5.47 -11.41 5.94
N LEU A 293 -5.16 -10.89 7.13
CA LEU A 293 -5.78 -11.32 8.38
C LEU A 293 -7.27 -11.00 8.41
N ILE A 294 -7.70 -9.81 8.01
CA ILE A 294 -9.12 -9.41 8.01
C ILE A 294 -9.93 -10.29 7.05
N CYS A 295 -9.44 -10.53 5.82
CA CYS A 295 -10.13 -11.44 4.88
C CYS A 295 -10.27 -12.86 5.47
N ASN A 296 -9.21 -13.38 6.08
CA ASN A 296 -9.25 -14.70 6.70
C ASN A 296 -10.20 -14.74 7.90
N VAL A 297 -10.18 -13.71 8.75
CA VAL A 297 -11.05 -13.59 9.93
C VAL A 297 -12.52 -13.50 9.51
N GLN A 298 -12.84 -12.74 8.46
CA GLN A 298 -14.21 -12.66 7.92
C GLN A 298 -14.78 -14.05 7.57
N LEU A 299 -14.03 -14.83 6.78
CA LEU A 299 -14.44 -16.18 6.41
C LEU A 299 -14.53 -17.10 7.63
N ARG A 300 -13.56 -17.05 8.54
CA ARG A 300 -13.56 -17.94 9.73
C ARG A 300 -14.66 -17.60 10.72
N ILE A 301 -15.00 -16.33 10.87
CA ILE A 301 -16.14 -15.94 11.70
C ILE A 301 -17.44 -16.44 11.05
N GLN A 302 -17.60 -16.28 9.73
CA GLN A 302 -18.74 -16.85 9.00
C GLN A 302 -18.85 -18.36 9.19
N GLU A 303 -17.74 -19.10 9.08
CA GLU A 303 -17.70 -20.55 9.31
C GLU A 303 -18.17 -20.90 10.72
N LYS A 304 -17.70 -20.16 11.72
CA LYS A 304 -18.05 -20.37 13.14
C LYS A 304 -19.51 -20.04 13.42
N GLU A 305 -20.05 -18.99 12.81
CA GLU A 305 -21.46 -18.62 12.94
C GLU A 305 -22.38 -19.68 12.33
N LEU A 306 -22.01 -20.26 11.19
CA LEU A 306 -22.74 -21.37 10.59
C LEU A 306 -22.65 -22.65 11.45
N LYS A 307 -21.47 -22.98 11.99
CA LYS A 307 -21.30 -24.11 12.93
C LYS A 307 -22.09 -23.89 14.23
N LYS A 308 -22.18 -22.66 14.71
CA LYS A 308 -23.03 -22.31 15.86
C LYS A 308 -24.51 -22.54 15.53
N ALA A 309 -24.97 -22.08 14.36
CA ALA A 309 -26.34 -22.31 13.92
C ALA A 309 -26.67 -23.80 13.78
N GLU A 310 -25.75 -24.60 13.22
CA GLU A 310 -25.88 -26.07 13.13
C GLU A 310 -26.07 -26.69 14.53
N LYS A 311 -25.22 -26.33 15.50
CA LYS A 311 -25.31 -26.84 16.87
C LYS A 311 -26.61 -26.45 17.58
N LEU A 312 -27.07 -25.22 17.37
CA LEU A 312 -28.36 -24.74 17.91
C LEU A 312 -29.55 -25.50 17.31
N GLN A 313 -29.50 -25.83 16.01
CA GLN A 313 -30.52 -26.70 15.37
C GLN A 313 -30.56 -28.09 16.00
N ILE A 314 -29.39 -28.68 16.29
CA ILE A 314 -29.31 -29.97 16.98
C ILE A 314 -29.85 -29.85 18.40
N GLN A 315 -29.47 -28.83 19.17
CA GLN A 315 -29.99 -28.62 20.54
C GLN A 315 -31.52 -28.47 20.57
N GLU A 316 -32.09 -27.75 19.61
CA GLU A 316 -33.54 -27.60 19.50
C GLU A 316 -34.21 -28.93 19.14
N ALA A 317 -33.67 -29.67 18.18
CA ALA A 317 -34.16 -30.99 17.83
C ALA A 317 -34.08 -31.98 19.00
N MET A 318 -33.02 -31.91 19.83
CA MET A 318 -32.90 -32.68 21.06
C MET A 318 -34.01 -32.31 22.04
N ARG A 319 -34.26 -31.02 22.27
CA ARG A 319 -35.33 -30.55 23.19
C ARG A 319 -36.71 -31.02 22.75
N GLN A 320 -37.03 -30.89 21.46
CA GLN A 320 -38.34 -31.29 20.92
C GLN A 320 -38.57 -32.81 20.95
N ASN A 321 -37.51 -33.61 20.87
CA ASN A 321 -37.58 -35.07 20.85
C ASN A 321 -37.15 -35.71 22.19
N LYS A 322 -37.15 -34.95 23.29
CA LYS A 322 -36.70 -35.44 24.60
C LYS A 322 -37.38 -36.75 25.03
N GLU A 323 -38.70 -36.83 24.91
CA GLU A 323 -39.46 -38.05 25.25
C GLU A 323 -39.06 -39.25 24.37
N LYS A 324 -38.79 -39.02 23.08
CA LYS A 324 -38.34 -40.09 22.18
C LYS A 324 -36.94 -40.58 22.56
N ILE A 325 -36.06 -39.68 23.00
CA ILE A 325 -34.71 -40.01 23.48
C ILE A 325 -34.80 -40.89 24.73
N GLU A 326 -35.66 -40.52 25.68
CA GLU A 326 -35.90 -41.31 26.92
C GLU A 326 -36.51 -42.69 26.61
N GLN A 327 -37.32 -42.79 25.56
CA GLN A 327 -37.88 -44.05 25.05
C GLN A 327 -36.92 -44.83 24.13
N CYS A 328 -35.67 -44.38 23.96
CA CYS A 328 -34.69 -44.96 23.03
C CYS A 328 -35.19 -45.10 21.58
N LYS A 329 -36.10 -44.21 21.16
CA LYS A 329 -36.63 -44.18 19.78
C LYS A 329 -35.75 -43.32 18.89
N ASN A 330 -35.46 -43.83 17.71
CA ASN A 330 -34.69 -43.12 16.71
C ASN A 330 -35.55 -42.05 16.01
N PHE A 331 -34.91 -40.96 15.57
CA PHE A 331 -35.54 -39.87 14.83
C PHE A 331 -34.52 -39.19 13.92
N ILE A 332 -35.02 -38.36 13.03
CA ILE A 332 -34.25 -37.69 11.99
C ILE A 332 -34.13 -36.20 12.33
N ILE A 333 -32.94 -35.64 12.07
CA ILE A 333 -32.63 -34.23 12.24
C ILE A 333 -32.12 -33.70 10.90
N GLU A 334 -32.79 -32.70 10.35
CA GLU A 334 -32.29 -31.98 9.20
C GLU A 334 -31.43 -30.81 9.69
N VAL A 335 -30.15 -30.79 9.31
CA VAL A 335 -29.22 -29.71 9.65
C VAL A 335 -28.52 -29.18 8.42
N LYS A 336 -28.16 -27.90 8.45
CA LYS A 336 -27.30 -27.30 7.44
C LYS A 336 -25.84 -27.46 7.86
N LYS A 337 -25.14 -28.41 7.25
CA LYS A 337 -23.71 -28.59 7.48
C LYS A 337 -22.89 -27.63 6.64
N THR A 338 -21.81 -27.13 7.25
CA THR A 338 -20.86 -26.23 6.60
C THR A 338 -19.81 -27.05 5.85
N VAL A 339 -19.57 -26.73 4.58
CA VAL A 339 -18.57 -27.38 3.73
C VAL A 339 -17.67 -26.31 3.11
N LYS A 340 -16.36 -26.58 3.09
CA LYS A 340 -15.38 -25.74 2.39
C LYS A 340 -15.21 -26.27 0.97
N MET A 341 -15.29 -25.40 -0.01
CA MET A 341 -15.07 -25.76 -1.41
C MET A 341 -14.16 -24.76 -2.12
N MET A 342 -13.38 -25.25 -3.08
CA MET A 342 -12.49 -24.44 -3.89
C MET A 342 -13.23 -23.92 -5.13
N VAL A 343 -13.38 -22.61 -5.24
CA VAL A 343 -13.98 -21.95 -6.41
C VAL A 343 -12.94 -21.14 -7.19
N PRO A 344 -13.07 -21.00 -8.52
CA PRO A 344 -12.25 -20.10 -9.31
C PRO A 344 -12.37 -18.65 -8.82
N ILE A 345 -11.30 -17.88 -8.93
CA ILE A 345 -11.34 -16.45 -8.63
C ILE A 345 -11.82 -15.70 -9.87
N GLU A 346 -13.05 -15.21 -9.82
CA GLU A 346 -13.67 -14.40 -10.87
C GLU A 346 -13.18 -12.94 -10.77
N SER A 347 -11.97 -12.66 -11.25
CA SER A 347 -11.48 -11.29 -11.38
C SER A 347 -11.09 -10.95 -12.81
N LYS A 348 -11.67 -9.85 -13.32
CA LYS A 348 -11.27 -9.23 -14.60
C LYS A 348 -9.81 -8.75 -14.53
N SER A 349 -9.34 -8.35 -13.34
CA SER A 349 -7.95 -7.95 -13.12
C SER A 349 -7.08 -9.17 -12.94
N TRP A 350 -6.04 -9.30 -13.79
CA TRP A 350 -5.02 -10.34 -13.63
C TRP A 350 -4.31 -10.30 -12.27
N LYS A 351 -4.39 -9.16 -11.55
CA LYS A 351 -3.75 -8.87 -10.25
C LYS A 351 -4.41 -9.57 -9.06
N HIS A 352 -5.69 -9.93 -9.19
CA HIS A 352 -6.46 -10.66 -8.17
C HIS A 352 -6.76 -12.10 -8.62
N ARG A 353 -6.05 -12.60 -9.64
CA ARG A 353 -6.33 -13.94 -10.17
C ARG A 353 -5.82 -15.06 -9.29
N ASN A 354 -4.89 -14.80 -8.37
CA ASN A 354 -4.25 -15.83 -7.57
C ASN A 354 -4.29 -15.50 -6.08
N ALA A 355 -4.70 -16.48 -5.27
CA ALA A 355 -4.62 -16.44 -3.82
C ALA A 355 -3.54 -17.41 -3.32
N THR A 356 -2.93 -17.09 -2.18
CA THR A 356 -2.15 -18.06 -1.41
C THR A 356 -3.09 -18.74 -0.42
N THR A 357 -3.29 -20.04 -0.59
CA THR A 357 -4.18 -20.85 0.25
C THR A 357 -3.40 -21.94 0.99
N CYS A 358 -3.83 -22.28 2.19
CA CYS A 358 -3.26 -23.38 2.98
C CYS A 358 -4.04 -24.66 2.70
N THR A 359 -3.37 -25.71 2.24
CA THR A 359 -4.01 -27.00 1.93
C THR A 359 -4.27 -27.86 3.16
N VAL A 360 -3.68 -27.51 4.31
CA VAL A 360 -3.86 -28.22 5.59
C VAL A 360 -5.02 -27.63 6.38
N CYS A 361 -5.11 -26.30 6.46
CA CYS A 361 -6.19 -25.63 7.17
C CYS A 361 -7.44 -25.41 6.30
N GLU A 362 -7.29 -25.55 4.97
CA GLU A 362 -8.31 -25.18 3.99
C GLU A 362 -8.75 -23.72 4.17
N GLU A 363 -7.75 -22.83 4.15
CA GLU A 363 -7.93 -21.42 4.47
C GLU A 363 -7.23 -20.53 3.45
N ASN A 364 -7.89 -19.41 3.10
CA ASN A 364 -7.28 -18.37 2.30
C ASN A 364 -6.37 -17.53 3.19
N CYS A 365 -5.07 -17.52 2.88
CA CYS A 365 -4.06 -16.85 3.70
C CYS A 365 -3.67 -15.50 3.15
N HIS A 366 -3.77 -15.29 1.82
CA HIS A 366 -3.54 -14.00 1.18
C HIS A 366 -4.28 -13.99 -0.17
N GLU A 367 -5.44 -13.34 -0.24
CA GLU A 367 -6.30 -13.32 -1.43
C GLU A 367 -5.93 -12.21 -2.41
N PHE A 368 -5.64 -11.01 -1.91
CA PHE A 368 -5.40 -9.83 -2.74
C PHE A 368 -3.92 -9.53 -2.87
N ASN A 369 -3.53 -8.97 -4.02
CA ASN A 369 -2.21 -8.37 -4.24
C ASN A 369 -0.99 -9.29 -3.99
N CYS A 370 -1.17 -10.60 -3.81
CA CYS A 370 -0.07 -11.57 -3.75
C CYS A 370 0.48 -11.92 -5.14
N TRP A 371 0.24 -11.14 -6.19
CA TRP A 371 0.60 -11.52 -7.56
C TRP A 371 2.11 -11.49 -7.80
N TRP A 372 2.88 -10.67 -7.08
CA TRP A 372 4.32 -10.48 -7.32
C TRP A 372 5.23 -11.61 -6.83
N VAL A 373 4.72 -12.57 -6.05
CA VAL A 373 5.53 -13.66 -5.50
C VAL A 373 5.10 -15.01 -6.08
N SER A 374 5.94 -15.68 -6.87
CA SER A 374 5.64 -17.04 -7.36
C SER A 374 5.72 -18.10 -6.26
N ASN A 375 6.68 -17.97 -5.34
CA ASN A 375 6.89 -18.89 -4.21
C ASN A 375 6.13 -18.45 -2.94
N PRO A 376 5.22 -19.26 -2.38
CA PRO A 376 4.54 -18.95 -1.12
C PRO A 376 5.47 -18.53 0.03
N GLY A 377 6.69 -19.08 0.10
CA GLY A 377 7.67 -18.74 1.14
C GLY A 377 8.19 -17.29 1.10
N LYS A 378 8.08 -16.62 -0.05
CA LYS A 378 8.44 -15.20 -0.22
C LYS A 378 7.24 -14.26 0.03
N CYS A 379 6.04 -14.80 0.33
CA CYS A 379 4.85 -14.00 0.63
C CYS A 379 5.00 -13.23 1.95
N LYS A 380 4.53 -11.98 2.01
CA LYS A 380 4.63 -11.12 3.22
C LYS A 380 3.86 -11.64 4.44
N VAL A 381 2.89 -12.52 4.23
CA VAL A 381 2.18 -13.22 5.32
C VAL A 381 2.99 -14.38 5.89
N MET A 382 4.14 -14.71 5.30
CA MET A 382 5.08 -15.68 5.86
C MET A 382 6.13 -14.95 6.70
N LYS A 383 6.34 -15.42 7.92
CA LYS A 383 7.41 -14.96 8.82
C LYS A 383 8.22 -16.16 9.26
N ASN A 384 9.54 -16.11 9.07
CA ASN A 384 10.46 -17.19 9.39
C ASN A 384 10.05 -18.55 8.78
N GLY A 385 9.48 -18.53 7.57
CA GLY A 385 9.00 -19.73 6.85
C GLY A 385 7.60 -20.22 7.23
N TYR A 386 6.91 -19.58 8.19
CA TYR A 386 5.58 -19.96 8.67
C TYR A 386 4.52 -18.89 8.40
N CYS A 387 3.30 -19.31 8.12
CA CYS A 387 2.18 -18.41 7.86
C CYS A 387 1.71 -17.73 9.15
N THR A 388 1.49 -16.41 9.10
CA THR A 388 0.95 -15.63 10.22
C THR A 388 -0.58 -15.59 10.25
N VAL A 389 -1.24 -16.06 9.18
CA VAL A 389 -2.69 -15.91 8.97
C VAL A 389 -3.47 -17.19 9.27
N CYS A 390 -3.04 -18.34 8.73
CA CYS A 390 -3.81 -19.58 8.87
C CYS A 390 -3.83 -20.10 10.32
N THR A 391 -4.88 -20.83 10.68
CA THR A 391 -5.10 -21.42 12.02
C THR A 391 -3.87 -22.18 12.52
N GLY A 392 -3.30 -23.06 11.69
CA GLY A 392 -2.20 -23.93 12.08
C GLY A 392 -0.81 -23.28 12.03
N LYS A 393 -0.71 -21.99 11.67
CA LYS A 393 0.56 -21.30 11.38
C LYS A 393 1.49 -22.15 10.52
N CYS A 394 0.93 -22.80 9.50
CA CYS A 394 1.60 -23.84 8.76
C CYS A 394 2.84 -23.32 8.02
N HIS A 395 3.83 -24.18 7.82
CA HIS A 395 5.00 -23.88 7.01
C HIS A 395 4.60 -23.52 5.57
N HIS A 396 5.36 -22.65 4.91
CA HIS A 396 5.05 -22.17 3.57
C HIS A 396 4.92 -23.30 2.52
N SER A 397 5.56 -24.45 2.73
CA SER A 397 5.42 -25.63 1.85
C SER A 397 4.03 -26.27 1.85
N LYS A 398 3.17 -25.92 2.83
CA LYS A 398 1.76 -26.33 2.89
C LYS A 398 0.83 -25.33 2.23
N HIS A 399 1.39 -24.33 1.57
CA HIS A 399 0.64 -23.30 0.88
C HIS A 399 0.81 -23.44 -0.62
N VAL A 400 -0.27 -23.19 -1.34
CA VAL A 400 -0.28 -23.16 -2.80
C VAL A 400 -0.73 -21.79 -3.25
N LYS A 401 -0.11 -21.29 -4.31
CA LYS A 401 -0.56 -20.09 -5.00
C LYS A 401 -1.28 -20.52 -6.27
N GLY A 402 -2.54 -20.13 -6.41
CA GLY A 402 -3.32 -20.53 -7.57
C GLY A 402 -4.60 -19.73 -7.73
N SER A 403 -5.29 -19.97 -8.84
CA SER A 403 -6.48 -19.21 -9.24
C SER A 403 -7.79 -19.68 -8.64
N LYS A 404 -7.69 -20.37 -7.51
CA LYS A 404 -8.82 -20.89 -6.75
C LYS A 404 -8.69 -20.47 -5.29
N LYS A 405 -9.83 -20.26 -4.65
CA LYS A 405 -9.91 -19.93 -3.23
C LYS A 405 -10.97 -20.77 -2.53
N TYR A 406 -10.81 -20.95 -1.22
CA TYR A 406 -11.82 -21.57 -0.38
C TYR A 406 -12.99 -20.60 -0.17
N VAL A 407 -14.20 -21.10 -0.38
CA VAL A 407 -15.43 -20.45 0.05
C VAL A 407 -16.22 -21.40 0.92
N ILE A 408 -17.05 -20.82 1.77
CA ILE A 408 -17.91 -21.57 2.67
C ILE A 408 -19.27 -21.72 1.99
N SER A 409 -19.71 -22.97 1.86
CA SER A 409 -21.03 -23.34 1.38
C SER A 409 -21.76 -24.14 2.45
N THR A 410 -23.09 -24.21 2.32
CA THR A 410 -23.94 -24.99 3.21
C THR A 410 -24.68 -26.06 2.43
N SER A 411 -24.71 -27.28 2.96
CA SER A 411 -25.51 -28.38 2.41
C SER A 411 -26.48 -28.90 3.46
N SER A 412 -27.75 -29.11 3.11
CA SER A 412 -28.69 -29.82 3.97
C SER A 412 -28.28 -31.28 4.09
N VAL A 413 -28.11 -31.74 5.33
CA VAL A 413 -27.75 -33.12 5.65
C VAL A 413 -28.77 -33.64 6.65
N ILE A 414 -29.18 -34.89 6.42
CA ILE A 414 -30.05 -35.63 7.30
C ILE A 414 -29.17 -36.42 8.27
N ILE A 415 -29.31 -36.16 9.57
CA ILE A 415 -28.63 -36.89 10.64
C ILE A 415 -29.66 -37.80 11.32
N VAL A 416 -29.32 -39.07 11.47
CA VAL A 416 -30.09 -40.05 12.26
C VAL A 416 -29.59 -40.01 13.70
N PHE A 417 -30.49 -39.98 14.69
CA PHE A 417 -30.11 -39.87 16.10
C PHE A 417 -29.16 -40.99 16.57
N ASP A 418 -29.32 -42.21 16.05
CA ASP A 418 -28.39 -43.31 16.35
C ASP A 418 -26.95 -43.03 15.90
N ASP A 419 -26.75 -42.32 14.79
CA ASP A 419 -25.40 -41.94 14.33
C ASP A 419 -24.84 -40.77 15.14
N LEU A 420 -25.72 -39.89 15.64
CA LEU A 420 -25.34 -38.84 16.59
C LEU A 420 -24.81 -39.44 17.90
N LYS A 421 -25.46 -40.50 18.41
CA LYS A 421 -25.01 -41.22 19.61
C LYS A 421 -23.58 -41.77 19.45
N LYS A 422 -23.30 -42.44 18.33
CA LYS A 422 -21.96 -42.98 18.02
C LYS A 422 -20.87 -41.90 17.99
N MET A 423 -21.18 -40.67 17.58
CA MET A 423 -20.20 -39.58 17.54
C MET A 423 -19.78 -39.08 18.93
N TYR A 424 -20.60 -39.32 19.96
CA TYR A 424 -20.36 -38.89 21.35
C TYR A 424 -20.17 -40.09 22.30
N GLU A 425 -19.92 -41.28 21.77
CA GLU A 425 -19.87 -42.52 22.52
C GLU A 425 -18.47 -42.73 23.15
N GLU A 426 -18.30 -42.26 24.39
CA GLU A 426 -17.09 -42.52 25.19
C GLU A 426 -17.27 -43.80 26.03
N THR A 427 -17.02 -44.97 25.45
CA THR A 427 -16.69 -46.27 26.10
C THR A 427 -17.57 -46.84 27.25
N GLN A 428 -18.71 -46.25 27.65
CA GLN A 428 -19.66 -46.86 28.60
C GLN A 428 -21.12 -46.67 28.16
N GLU A 429 -21.98 -47.64 28.50
CA GLU A 429 -23.44 -47.58 28.29
C GLU A 429 -24.05 -46.38 29.03
N GLN A 430 -24.21 -45.26 28.31
CA GLN A 430 -24.82 -44.07 28.88
C GLN A 430 -26.34 -44.16 28.76
N THR A 431 -27.03 -44.25 29.88
CA THR A 431 -28.51 -44.16 29.94
C THR A 431 -29.04 -42.73 29.87
N LYS A 432 -28.16 -41.71 29.91
CA LYS A 432 -28.51 -40.28 29.91
C LYS A 432 -28.06 -39.52 28.65
N TRP A 433 -28.33 -40.09 27.48
CA TRP A 433 -27.96 -39.52 26.17
C TRP A 433 -28.34 -38.05 25.97
N PHE A 434 -29.51 -37.63 26.45
CA PHE A 434 -29.93 -36.23 26.34
C PHE A 434 -28.96 -35.27 27.04
N SER A 435 -28.57 -35.57 28.28
CA SER A 435 -27.65 -34.70 29.05
C SER A 435 -26.29 -34.64 28.37
N VAL A 436 -25.74 -35.80 28.00
CA VAL A 436 -24.40 -35.88 27.44
C VAL A 436 -24.29 -35.13 26.12
N ILE A 437 -25.24 -35.32 25.21
CA ILE A 437 -25.25 -34.61 23.92
C ILE A 437 -25.40 -33.10 24.16
N MET A 438 -26.29 -32.69 25.06
CA MET A 438 -26.47 -31.26 25.37
C MET A 438 -25.21 -30.62 25.97
N ASP A 439 -24.52 -31.33 26.88
CA ASP A 439 -23.28 -30.88 27.51
C ASP A 439 -22.14 -30.78 26.48
N HIS A 440 -21.99 -31.77 25.60
CA HIS A 440 -21.03 -31.70 24.51
C HIS A 440 -21.32 -30.53 23.57
N LEU A 441 -22.58 -30.35 23.15
CA LEU A 441 -22.99 -29.23 22.29
C LEU A 441 -22.70 -27.87 22.94
N GLU A 442 -22.93 -27.74 24.25
CA GLU A 442 -22.63 -26.52 25.01
C GLU A 442 -21.13 -26.24 25.07
N ASN A 443 -20.30 -27.24 25.41
CA ASN A 443 -18.83 -27.13 25.37
C ASN A 443 -18.32 -26.71 23.98
N ASP A 444 -18.95 -27.26 22.95
CA ASP A 444 -18.66 -26.99 21.56
C ASP A 444 -19.03 -25.57 21.12
N LEU A 445 -20.12 -25.02 21.66
CA LEU A 445 -20.53 -23.64 21.48
C LEU A 445 -19.55 -22.68 22.17
N GLN A 446 -19.19 -22.97 23.43
CA GLN A 446 -18.21 -22.19 24.20
C GLN A 446 -16.84 -22.16 23.53
N THR A 447 -16.37 -23.31 23.04
CA THR A 447 -15.12 -23.42 22.28
C THR A 447 -15.15 -22.57 21.00
N THR A 448 -16.30 -22.54 20.31
CA THR A 448 -16.48 -21.74 19.10
C THR A 448 -16.38 -20.25 19.39
N GLU A 449 -17.02 -19.77 20.47
CA GLU A 449 -16.93 -18.37 20.90
C GLU A 449 -15.51 -17.99 21.35
N HIS A 450 -14.84 -18.86 22.10
CA HIS A 450 -13.44 -18.63 22.51
C HIS A 450 -12.51 -18.47 21.30
N GLN A 451 -12.66 -19.32 20.28
CA GLN A 451 -11.89 -19.20 19.04
C GLN A 451 -12.23 -17.92 18.26
N LYS A 452 -13.50 -17.47 18.26
CA LYS A 452 -13.92 -16.19 17.67
C LYS A 452 -13.21 -15.02 18.37
N LEU A 453 -13.12 -15.06 19.69
CA LEU A 453 -12.41 -14.04 20.48
C LEU A 453 -10.91 -14.00 20.19
N ILE A 454 -10.23 -15.14 20.03
CA ILE A 454 -8.81 -15.20 19.67
C ILE A 454 -8.57 -14.50 18.31
N LEU A 455 -9.44 -14.75 17.33
CA LEU A 455 -9.36 -14.12 16.01
C LEU A 455 -9.47 -12.60 16.10
N LEU A 456 -10.45 -12.11 16.85
CA LEU A 456 -10.65 -10.69 17.08
C LEU A 456 -9.46 -10.07 17.83
N SER A 457 -8.90 -10.75 18.83
CA SER A 457 -7.74 -10.26 19.58
C SER A 457 -6.52 -10.01 18.68
N ASN A 458 -6.24 -10.93 17.75
CA ASN A 458 -5.10 -10.79 16.84
C ASN A 458 -5.26 -9.61 15.88
N ALA A 459 -6.47 -9.43 15.32
CA ALA A 459 -6.77 -8.30 14.46
C ALA A 459 -6.67 -6.97 15.22
N TYR A 460 -7.24 -6.90 16.43
CA TYR A 460 -7.17 -5.72 17.28
C TYR A 460 -5.73 -5.33 17.63
N LYS A 461 -4.89 -6.31 18.03
CA LYS A 461 -3.46 -6.06 18.33
C LYS A 461 -2.73 -5.48 17.12
N THR A 462 -3.01 -5.99 15.91
CA THR A 462 -2.39 -5.53 14.67
C THR A 462 -2.82 -4.09 14.35
N ILE A 463 -4.12 -3.78 14.47
CA ILE A 463 -4.64 -2.41 14.28
C ILE A 463 -4.01 -1.44 15.29
N LYS A 464 -3.93 -1.82 16.56
CA LYS A 464 -3.35 -1.01 17.63
C LYS A 464 -1.85 -0.76 17.44
N HIS A 465 -1.12 -1.76 16.96
CA HIS A 465 0.31 -1.58 16.68
C HIS A 465 0.52 -0.65 15.47
N LEU A 466 -0.22 -0.88 14.37
CA LEU A 466 -0.22 0.02 13.21
C LEU A 466 -0.55 1.46 13.60
N SER A 467 -1.49 1.66 14.53
CA SER A 467 -1.84 3.00 15.00
C SER A 467 -0.72 3.72 15.76
N GLN A 468 0.25 2.98 16.29
CA GLN A 468 1.39 3.51 17.02
C GLN A 468 2.61 3.82 16.13
N ILE A 469 2.76 3.09 15.01
CA ILE A 469 3.95 3.19 14.14
C ILE A 469 3.72 4.00 12.88
N ALA A 470 2.50 3.98 12.33
CA ALA A 470 2.18 4.66 11.07
C ALA A 470 2.11 6.17 11.25
N LEU A 471 2.51 6.90 10.22
CA LEU A 471 2.47 8.36 10.20
C LEU A 471 1.05 8.92 10.15
N LYS A 472 0.17 8.28 9.37
CA LYS A 472 -1.27 8.58 9.34
C LYS A 472 -2.09 7.30 9.58
N PRO A 473 -2.32 6.93 10.84
CA PRO A 473 -2.96 5.66 11.20
C PRO A 473 -4.46 5.63 10.92
N ASP A 474 -5.08 6.79 10.98
CA ASP A 474 -6.49 7.14 10.69
C ASP A 474 -6.81 7.19 9.19
N SER A 475 -5.88 6.74 8.34
CA SER A 475 -6.11 6.67 6.90
C SER A 475 -7.35 5.84 6.56
N ALA A 476 -8.02 6.22 5.48
CA ALA A 476 -9.02 5.44 4.76
C ALA A 476 -8.82 3.92 4.76
N PHE A 477 -7.58 3.49 4.53
CA PHE A 477 -7.19 2.09 4.46
C PHE A 477 -7.43 1.34 5.78
N THR A 478 -7.22 1.99 6.92
CA THR A 478 -7.48 1.40 8.23
C THR A 478 -8.98 1.43 8.55
N LEU A 479 -9.67 2.52 8.18
CA LEU A 479 -11.08 2.74 8.53
C LEU A 479 -12.03 1.76 7.86
N GLN A 480 -11.74 1.33 6.62
CA GLN A 480 -12.63 0.42 5.87
C GLN A 480 -12.89 -0.90 6.61
N HIS A 481 -11.92 -1.37 7.42
CA HIS A 481 -12.06 -2.62 8.18
C HIS A 481 -12.80 -2.42 9.49
N LEU A 482 -12.84 -1.19 10.02
CA LEU A 482 -13.49 -0.91 11.32
C LEU A 482 -15.00 -1.12 11.26
N ASP A 483 -15.64 -0.89 10.11
CA ASP A 483 -17.09 -1.10 9.94
C ASP A 483 -17.48 -2.57 10.10
N PHE A 484 -16.64 -3.50 9.63
CA PHE A 484 -16.83 -4.93 9.88
C PHE A 484 -16.40 -5.29 11.31
N PHE A 485 -15.31 -4.72 11.80
CA PHE A 485 -14.63 -5.21 12.99
C PHE A 485 -15.30 -4.77 14.31
N ILE A 486 -15.72 -3.50 14.41
CA ILE A 486 -16.33 -2.94 15.63
C ILE A 486 -17.57 -3.73 16.09
N PRO A 487 -18.56 -4.04 15.22
CA PRO A 487 -19.72 -4.83 15.63
C PRO A 487 -19.34 -6.22 16.19
N ARG A 488 -18.38 -6.90 15.57
CA ARG A 488 -17.95 -8.25 16.00
C ARG A 488 -17.23 -8.23 17.35
N VAL A 489 -16.47 -7.18 17.63
CA VAL A 489 -15.80 -6.98 18.93
C VAL A 489 -16.83 -6.66 20.02
N ARG A 490 -17.89 -5.90 19.69
CA ARG A 490 -19.01 -5.62 20.60
C ARG A 490 -19.80 -6.88 20.95
N GLU A 491 -20.12 -7.71 19.96
CA GLU A 491 -20.75 -9.02 20.19
C GLU A 491 -19.92 -9.91 21.13
N ALA A 492 -18.59 -9.80 21.08
CA ALA A 492 -17.68 -10.54 21.95
C ALA A 492 -17.53 -9.93 23.36
N GLY A 493 -18.28 -8.87 23.70
CA GLY A 493 -18.29 -8.23 25.02
C GLY A 493 -17.00 -7.49 25.37
N LYS A 494 -16.21 -7.07 24.37
CA LYS A 494 -14.93 -6.36 24.58
C LYS A 494 -15.10 -4.84 24.46
N GLU A 495 -15.87 -4.27 25.38
CA GLU A 495 -16.24 -2.84 25.37
C GLU A 495 -15.04 -1.87 25.40
N ASP A 496 -13.93 -2.23 26.06
CA ASP A 496 -12.72 -1.39 26.05
C ASP A 496 -12.11 -1.29 24.66
N TRP A 497 -12.10 -2.39 23.90
CA TRP A 497 -11.60 -2.40 22.53
C TRP A 497 -12.55 -1.63 21.60
N VAL A 498 -13.86 -1.79 21.79
CA VAL A 498 -14.88 -1.02 21.06
C VAL A 498 -14.64 0.47 21.24
N ARG A 499 -14.48 0.93 22.49
CA ARG A 499 -14.23 2.35 22.81
C ARG A 499 -12.99 2.90 22.12
N GLU A 500 -11.88 2.16 22.14
CA GLU A 500 -10.64 2.57 21.48
C GLU A 500 -10.79 2.65 19.94
N LEU A 501 -11.45 1.66 19.33
CA LEU A 501 -11.65 1.60 17.88
C LEU A 501 -12.65 2.67 17.39
N GLU A 502 -13.71 2.91 18.16
CA GLU A 502 -14.66 3.99 17.89
C GLU A 502 -14.01 5.35 18.05
N GLU A 503 -13.13 5.53 19.04
CA GLU A 503 -12.39 6.78 19.18
C GLU A 503 -11.45 7.01 18.00
N MET A 504 -10.73 5.97 17.55
CA MET A 504 -9.91 6.04 16.35
C MET A 504 -10.75 6.45 15.12
N LYS A 505 -11.93 5.84 14.97
CA LYS A 505 -12.87 6.18 13.90
C LYS A 505 -13.39 7.62 14.03
N ARG A 506 -13.75 8.07 15.22
CA ARG A 506 -14.23 9.44 15.48
C ARG A 506 -13.17 10.49 15.22
N ILE A 507 -11.93 10.27 15.68
CA ILE A 507 -10.80 11.18 15.40
C ILE A 507 -10.62 11.29 13.89
N ALA A 508 -10.65 10.15 13.20
CA ALA A 508 -10.54 10.14 11.75
C ALA A 508 -11.70 10.91 11.11
N GLU A 509 -12.96 10.64 11.48
CA GLU A 509 -14.14 11.33 10.93
C GLU A 509 -14.25 12.80 11.34
N ALA A 510 -13.62 13.22 12.44
CA ALA A 510 -13.61 14.62 12.89
C ALA A 510 -12.61 15.47 12.09
N GLU A 511 -11.57 14.87 11.52
CA GLU A 511 -10.69 15.56 10.58
C GLU A 511 -11.44 15.87 9.29
N GLU A 512 -11.63 17.16 8.98
CA GLU A 512 -12.30 17.66 7.77
C GLU A 512 -11.70 17.02 6.50
N ALA A 513 -10.38 16.83 6.48
CA ALA A 513 -9.65 16.12 5.42
C ALA A 513 -10.10 14.66 5.22
N ASN A 514 -10.48 13.96 6.29
CA ASN A 514 -10.88 12.56 6.22
C ASN A 514 -12.38 12.39 5.91
N LYS A 515 -13.27 13.33 6.28
CA LYS A 515 -14.68 13.30 5.87
C LYS A 515 -14.81 13.26 4.35
N ASP A 516 -14.06 14.14 3.72
CA ASP A 516 -14.00 14.28 2.27
C ASP A 516 -13.40 12.99 1.63
N ALA A 517 -12.32 12.46 2.21
CA ALA A 517 -11.71 11.22 1.75
C ALA A 517 -12.63 9.99 1.88
N VAL A 518 -13.36 9.85 3.00
CA VAL A 518 -14.32 8.76 3.25
C VAL A 518 -15.54 8.88 2.34
N SER A 519 -16.03 10.09 2.09
CA SER A 519 -17.09 10.35 1.10
C SER A 519 -16.68 9.88 -0.30
N TYR A 520 -15.46 10.24 -0.72
CA TYR A 520 -14.88 9.80 -1.99
C TYR A 520 -14.80 8.27 -2.10
N LEU A 521 -14.38 7.59 -1.02
CA LEU A 521 -14.30 6.13 -0.96
C LEU A 521 -15.65 5.45 -1.03
N LYS A 522 -16.63 5.93 -0.26
CA LYS A 522 -18.01 5.42 -0.30
C LYS A 522 -18.63 5.59 -1.68
N ALA A 523 -18.39 6.73 -2.34
CA ALA A 523 -18.82 6.96 -3.72
C ALA A 523 -18.14 6.05 -4.74
N GLY A 524 -16.86 5.69 -4.51
CA GLY A 524 -16.12 4.73 -5.34
C GLY A 524 -16.59 3.28 -5.15
N LEU A 525 -16.79 2.84 -3.91
CA LEU A 525 -17.26 1.48 -3.57
C LEU A 525 -18.69 1.21 -4.06
N ALA A 526 -19.56 2.23 -4.06
CA ALA A 526 -20.92 2.13 -4.61
C ALA A 526 -20.93 1.86 -6.13
N LYS A 527 -19.88 2.27 -6.86
CA LYS A 527 -19.73 2.01 -8.30
C LYS A 527 -19.16 0.62 -8.64
N VAL A 528 -18.58 -0.08 -7.66
CA VAL A 528 -18.03 -1.44 -7.82
C VAL A 528 -19.06 -2.51 -7.40
N SER A 529 -20.15 -2.09 -6.73
CA SER A 529 -21.22 -2.96 -6.23
C SER A 529 -22.44 -3.03 -7.17
N LEU A 530 -22.27 -2.65 -8.44
CA LEU A 530 -23.20 -2.81 -9.57
C LEU A 530 -22.44 -3.54 -10.69
#